data_AF-A0AAW2WV95-F1
#
_entry.id   AF-A0AAW2WV95-F1
#
_cell.length_a   1.000
_cell.length_b   1.000
_cell.length_c   1.000
_cell.angle_alpha   90.00
_cell.angle_beta   90.00
_cell.angle_gamma   90.00
#
_symmetry.space_group_name_H-M   'P 1'
#
loop_
_entity.id
_entity.type
_entity.pdbx_description
1 polymer ?
#
loop_
_entity_poly.entity_id
_entity_poly.type
_entity_poly.pdbx_seq_one_letter_code
_entity_poly.pdbx_strand_id
1 'polypeptide(L)'
;MEHSKRGVLPMRYEIKLSNKQSPKTDEELKRMSDIPYASAVGSIQYAVQWTRPDVSYALSVTSRYQACAGEAHWSTVKSILKYLRKD
;
A
#
# COMPACT_ATOMS: atom_id res chain seq x y z
N MET A 1 -12.83 6.30 -28.14
CA MET A 1 -12.18 5.93 -26.86
C MET A 1 -10.79 6.58 -26.80
N GLU A 2 -10.69 7.91 -26.68
CA GLU A 2 -9.42 8.62 -26.90
C GLU A 2 -8.91 9.48 -25.73
N HIS A 3 -9.57 9.44 -24.56
CA HIS A 3 -9.15 10.27 -23.41
C HIS A 3 -9.08 9.49 -22.09
N SER A 4 -8.76 8.19 -22.11
CA SER A 4 -8.42 7.50 -20.86
C SER A 4 -7.03 7.95 -20.42
N LYS A 5 -6.98 9.03 -19.63
CA LYS A 5 -5.76 9.44 -18.92
C LYS A 5 -5.30 8.22 -18.13
N ARG A 6 -4.18 7.62 -18.51
CA ARG A 6 -3.57 6.50 -17.77
C ARG A 6 -3.26 7.02 -16.38
N GLY A 7 -4.12 6.73 -15.41
CA GLY A 7 -3.88 7.04 -14.01
C GLY A 7 -2.50 6.51 -13.66
N VAL A 8 -1.64 7.39 -13.12
CA VAL A 8 -0.29 6.98 -12.70
C VAL A 8 -0.46 5.89 -11.67
N LEU A 9 -0.17 4.63 -12.04
CA LEU A 9 -0.38 3.48 -11.18
C LEU A 9 0.35 3.71 -9.83
N PRO A 10 -0.32 3.44 -8.70
CA PRO A 10 0.23 3.72 -7.37
C PRO A 10 1.46 2.87 -7.05
N MET A 11 1.63 1.76 -7.76
CA MET A 11 2.82 0.91 -7.78
C MET A 11 3.39 0.87 -9.19
N ARG A 12 4.65 1.29 -9.35
CA ARG A 12 5.44 0.89 -10.52
C ARG A 12 5.78 -0.59 -10.37
N TYR A 13 5.68 -1.36 -11.45
CA TYR A 13 6.00 -2.80 -11.49
C TYR A 13 7.39 -3.15 -10.91
N GLU A 14 8.29 -2.17 -10.84
CA GLU A 14 9.66 -2.28 -10.34
C GLU A 14 9.79 -2.19 -8.80
N ILE A 15 8.76 -1.75 -8.07
CA ILE A 15 8.80 -1.67 -6.60
C ILE A 15 8.57 -3.07 -6.01
N LYS A 16 9.66 -3.80 -5.79
CA LYS A 16 9.66 -5.10 -5.12
C LYS A 16 9.70 -4.92 -3.60
N LEU A 17 8.55 -5.04 -2.95
CA LEU A 17 8.50 -5.20 -1.49
C LEU A 17 9.09 -6.56 -1.09
N SER A 18 9.80 -6.61 0.04
CA SER A 18 10.47 -7.81 0.52
C SER A 18 10.44 -7.91 2.04
N ASN A 19 10.41 -9.13 2.57
CA ASN A 19 10.56 -9.42 4.01
C ASN A 19 11.86 -8.85 4.60
N LYS A 20 12.88 -8.57 3.77
CA LYS A 20 14.12 -7.92 4.22
C LYS A 20 13.89 -6.49 4.74
N GLN A 21 12.77 -5.86 4.36
CA GLN A 21 12.36 -4.50 4.74
C GLN A 21 11.41 -4.47 5.94
N SER A 22 11.16 -5.62 6.57
CA SER A 22 10.47 -5.67 7.86
C SER A 22 11.35 -5.03 8.94
N PRO A 23 10.74 -4.39 9.96
CA PRO A 23 11.46 -3.74 11.04
C PRO A 23 12.33 -4.76 11.78
N LYS A 24 13.58 -4.40 12.06
CA LYS A 24 14.55 -5.29 12.73
C LYS A 24 15.00 -4.76 14.08
N THR A 25 14.90 -3.46 14.30
CA THR A 25 15.26 -2.83 15.57
C THR A 25 14.01 -2.55 16.40
N ASP A 26 14.17 -2.54 17.72
CA ASP A 26 13.08 -2.25 18.66
C ASP A 26 12.49 -0.84 18.45
N GLU A 27 13.34 0.12 18.07
CA GLU A 27 12.93 1.48 17.72
C GLU A 27 12.03 1.53 16.47
N GLU A 28 12.35 0.74 15.43
CA GLU A 28 11.51 0.64 14.23
C GLU A 28 10.19 -0.06 14.54
N LEU A 29 10.21 -1.11 15.36
CA LEU A 29 9.02 -1.82 15.80
C LEU A 29 8.08 -0.88 16.55
N LYS A 30 8.60 -0.10 17.50
CA LYS A 30 7.84 0.89 18.26
C LYS A 30 7.27 2.00 17.37
N ARG A 31 8.02 2.45 16.37
CA ARG A 31 7.51 3.43 15.39
C ARG A 31 6.42 2.85 14.51
N MET A 32 6.51 1.59 14.12
CA MET A 32 5.52 0.93 13.26
C MET A 32 4.28 0.49 14.06
N SER A 33 4.37 0.24 15.36
CA SER A 33 3.23 -0.17 16.19
C SER A 33 2.14 0.89 16.30
N ASP A 34 2.53 2.17 16.23
CA ASP A 34 1.59 3.30 16.28
C ASP A 34 0.87 3.53 14.94
N ILE A 35 1.31 2.87 13.86
CA ILE A 35 0.77 3.07 12.53
C ILE A 35 -0.40 2.11 12.30
N PRO A 36 -1.59 2.60 11.91
CA PRO A 36 -2.76 1.78 11.65
C PRO A 36 -2.68 1.08 10.28
N TYR A 37 -1.67 0.22 10.08
CA TYR A 37 -1.40 -0.45 8.81
C TYR A 37 -2.59 -1.33 8.38
N ALA A 38 -3.14 -2.13 9.30
CA ALA A 38 -4.28 -3.00 9.03
C ALA A 38 -5.53 -2.22 8.59
N SER A 39 -5.83 -1.11 9.27
CA SER A 39 -6.96 -0.24 8.92
C SER A 39 -6.80 0.40 7.54
N ALA A 40 -5.57 0.81 7.18
CA ALA A 40 -5.27 1.35 5.87
C ALA A 40 -5.44 0.29 4.76
N VAL A 41 -4.95 -0.93 4.98
CA VAL A 41 -5.14 -2.07 4.06
C VAL A 41 -6.64 -2.37 3.88
N GLY A 42 -7.42 -2.40 4.96
CA GLY A 42 -8.86 -2.61 4.90
C GLY A 42 -9.60 -1.52 4.10
N SER A 43 -9.18 -0.26 4.26
CA SER A 43 -9.74 0.86 3.49
C SER A 43 -9.45 0.74 1.99
N ILE A 44 -8.23 0.32 1.63
CA ILE A 44 -7.85 0.06 0.24
C ILE A 44 -8.66 -1.11 -0.32
N GLN A 45 -8.84 -2.18 0.45
CA GLN A 45 -9.64 -3.34 0.05
C GLN A 45 -11.09 -2.96 -0.25
N TYR A 46 -11.69 -2.08 0.56
CA TYR A 46 -13.02 -1.55 0.28
C TYR A 46 -13.07 -0.78 -1.04
N ALA A 47 -12.11 0.12 -1.29
CA ALA A 47 -12.03 0.86 -2.54
C ALA A 47 -11.89 -0.06 -3.76
N VAL A 48 -11.01 -1.07 -3.67
CA VAL A 48 -10.79 -2.07 -4.72
C VAL A 48 -12.06 -2.85 -5.07
N GLN A 49 -12.84 -3.24 -4.06
CA GLN A 49 -14.03 -4.06 -4.25
C GLN A 49 -15.14 -3.35 -5.04
N TRP A 50 -15.27 -2.03 -4.90
CA TRP A 50 -16.41 -1.28 -5.41
C TRP A 50 -16.08 -0.28 -6.52
N THR A 51 -14.93 0.37 -6.45
CA THR A 51 -14.67 1.59 -7.23
C THR A 51 -13.37 1.56 -8.01
N ARG A 52 -12.33 0.89 -7.48
CA ARG A 52 -10.94 1.02 -7.95
C ARG A 52 -10.23 -0.33 -8.08
N PRO A 53 -10.71 -1.24 -8.95
CA PRO A 53 -10.08 -2.56 -9.14
C PRO A 53 -8.65 -2.46 -9.70
N ASP A 54 -8.27 -1.32 -10.29
CA ASP A 54 -6.93 -1.03 -10.79
C ASP A 54 -5.85 -1.05 -9.70
N VAL A 55 -6.23 -0.98 -8.43
CA VAL A 55 -5.32 -1.01 -7.27
C VAL A 55 -5.18 -2.42 -6.67
N SER A 56 -5.94 -3.41 -7.16
CA SER A 56 -6.00 -4.78 -6.60
C SER A 56 -4.63 -5.45 -6.48
N TYR A 57 -3.75 -5.24 -7.47
CA TYR A 57 -2.39 -5.78 -7.44
C TYR A 57 -1.57 -5.19 -6.29
N ALA A 58 -1.61 -3.86 -6.14
CA ALA A 58 -0.87 -3.16 -5.08
C ALA A 58 -1.36 -3.55 -3.68
N LEU A 59 -2.67 -3.73 -3.52
CA LEU A 59 -3.28 -4.28 -2.31
C LEU A 59 -2.74 -5.69 -2.01
N SER A 60 -2.77 -6.58 -3.00
CA SER A 60 -2.34 -7.98 -2.85
C SER A 60 -0.87 -8.13 -2.46
N VAL A 61 -0.02 -7.18 -2.85
CA VAL A 61 1.39 -7.16 -2.43
C VAL A 61 1.54 -6.61 -1.02
N THR A 62 0.83 -5.51 -0.68
CA THR A 62 0.96 -4.85 0.64
C THR A 62 0.28 -5.61 1.77
N SER A 63 -0.80 -6.36 1.51
CA SER A 63 -1.50 -7.17 2.52
C SER A 63 -0.63 -8.28 3.12
N ARG A 64 0.34 -8.80 2.35
CA ARG A 64 1.27 -9.86 2.79
C ARG A 64 2.12 -9.48 4.01
N TYR A 65 2.34 -8.18 4.20
CA TYR A 65 3.22 -7.66 5.24
C TYR A 65 2.46 -7.09 6.44
N GLN A 66 1.16 -7.39 6.61
CA GLN A 66 0.37 -6.86 7.74
C GLN A 66 0.95 -7.18 9.12
N ALA A 67 1.58 -8.34 9.29
CA ALA A 67 2.17 -8.75 10.57
C ALA A 67 3.58 -8.20 10.80
N CYS A 68 4.29 -7.78 9.75
CA CYS A 68 5.70 -7.36 9.80
C CYS A 68 5.95 -6.12 8.94
N ALA A 69 5.00 -5.18 8.99
CA ALA A 69 5.04 -3.95 8.22
C ALA A 69 6.22 -3.08 8.66
N GLY A 70 6.91 -2.53 7.68
CA GLY A 70 8.05 -1.65 7.87
C GLY A 70 7.81 -0.33 7.16
N GLU A 71 8.72 0.62 7.34
CA GLU A 71 8.66 1.97 6.75
C GLU A 71 8.41 1.93 5.23
N ALA A 72 9.12 1.05 4.51
CA ALA A 72 8.97 0.90 3.06
C ALA A 72 7.57 0.39 2.67
N HIS A 73 7.05 -0.57 3.43
CA HIS A 73 5.69 -1.10 3.27
C HIS A 73 4.66 0.02 3.49
N TRP A 74 4.83 0.81 4.56
CA TRP A 74 3.94 1.93 4.88
C TRP A 74 3.99 3.06 3.83
N SER A 75 5.18 3.40 3.34
CA SER A 75 5.34 4.39 2.26
C SER A 75 4.55 4.00 1.02
N THR A 76 4.55 2.71 0.68
CA THR A 76 3.79 2.17 -0.45
C THR A 76 2.28 2.27 -0.21
N VAL A 77 1.79 1.92 0.98
CA VAL A 77 0.38 2.09 1.36
C VAL A 77 -0.05 3.56 1.27
N LYS A 78 0.79 4.51 1.74
CA LYS A 78 0.52 5.95 1.59
C LYS A 78 0.43 6.37 0.12
N SER A 79 1.28 5.84 -0.76
CA SER A 79 1.20 6.10 -2.21
C SER A 79 -0.13 5.64 -2.79
N ILE A 80 -0.59 4.44 -2.40
CA ILE A 80 -1.88 3.90 -2.81
C ILE A 80 -3.03 4.79 -2.35
N LEU A 81 -3.06 5.16 -1.06
CA LEU A 81 -4.09 6.05 -0.52
C LEU A 81 -4.08 7.42 -1.20
N LYS A 82 -2.90 7.97 -1.50
CA LYS A 82 -2.77 9.24 -2.23
C LYS A 82 -3.34 9.14 -3.65
N TYR A 83 -3.20 7.99 -4.29
CA TYR A 83 -3.78 7.73 -5.60
C TYR A 83 -5.31 7.61 -5.53
N LEU A 84 -5.84 6.92 -4.52
CA LEU A 84 -7.29 6.84 -4.27
C LEU A 84 -7.93 8.20 -3.95
N ARG A 85 -7.17 9.14 -3.38
CA ARG A 85 -7.65 10.51 -3.05
C ARG A 85 -7.57 11.50 -4.21
N LYS A 86 -6.99 11.13 -5.35
CA LYS A 86 -6.74 12.05 -6.47
C LYS A 86 -7.92 12.19 -7.45
N ASP A 87 -9.05 11.55 -7.15
CA ASP A 87 -10.31 11.70 -7.88
C ASP A 87 -11.15 12.86 -7.33
#